data_AF-A0A4V1IRA1-F1
#
_entry.id   AF-A0A4V1IRA1-F1
#
_cell.length_a   1.000
_cell.length_b   1.000
_cell.length_c   1.000
_cell.angle_alpha   90.00
_cell.angle_beta   90.00
_cell.angle_gamma   90.00
#
_symmetry.space_group_name_H-M   'P 1'
#
loop_
_entity.id
_entity.type
_entity.pdbx_description
1 polymer ?
#
loop_
_entity_poly.entity_id
_entity_poly.type
_entity_poly.pdbx_seq_one_letter_code
_entity_poly.pdbx_strand_id
1 'polypeptide(L)'
;MSEIDDYEEQFLELIEQVKGILEQELPRMRGQERVEKCSYLKNRLARAKQIHRSILVEIRDLTSERTPEWEQKAREYDAQISKLLQDVEWAETSAEKDDIKRR
;
A
#
# COMPACT_ATOMS: atom_id res chain seq x y z
N MET A 1 0.31 17.06 17.58
CA MET A 1 0.64 16.35 16.33
C MET A 1 1.65 17.17 15.58
N SER A 2 2.74 16.53 15.18
CA SER A 2 3.65 17.04 14.16
C SER A 2 3.17 16.60 12.77
N GLU A 3 3.53 17.34 11.72
CA GLU A 3 3.09 17.07 10.34
C GLU A 3 3.43 15.63 9.89
N ILE A 4 4.57 15.09 10.35
CA ILE A 4 4.96 13.70 10.13
C ILE A 4 4.01 12.67 10.77
N ASP A 5 3.39 13.00 11.92
CA ASP A 5 2.41 12.14 12.58
C ASP A 5 1.10 12.11 11.77
N ASP A 6 0.70 13.25 11.18
CA ASP A 6 -0.51 13.34 10.34
C ASP A 6 -0.32 12.56 9.02
N TYR A 7 0.88 12.57 8.45
CA TYR A 7 1.22 11.73 7.30
C TYR A 7 1.26 10.25 7.66
N GLU A 8 1.76 9.91 8.85
CA GLU A 8 1.76 8.52 9.35
C GLU A 8 0.33 7.99 9.50
N GLU A 9 -0.57 8.74 10.13
CA GLU A 9 -1.98 8.32 10.27
C GLU A 9 -2.62 8.06 8.90
N GLN A 10 -2.50 9.00 7.96
CA GLN A 10 -3.00 8.84 6.59
C GLN A 10 -2.39 7.63 5.87
N PHE A 11 -1.10 7.37 6.08
CA PHE A 11 -0.43 6.21 5.52
C PHE A 11 -1.00 4.91 6.09
N LEU A 12 -1.12 4.81 7.41
CA LEU A 12 -1.59 3.61 8.10
C LEU A 12 -3.04 3.28 7.73
N GLU A 13 -3.92 4.27 7.70
CA GLU A 13 -5.32 4.08 7.26
C GLU A 13 -5.39 3.52 5.84
N LEU A 14 -4.57 4.05 4.94
CA LEU A 14 -4.55 3.64 3.54
C LEU A 14 -4.01 2.21 3.38
N ILE A 15 -2.97 1.86 4.12
CA ILE A 15 -2.41 0.50 4.14
C ILE A 15 -3.41 -0.50 4.71
N GLU A 16 -4.09 -0.15 5.80
CA GLU A 16 -5.07 -1.02 6.43
C GLU A 16 -6.26 -1.28 5.50
N GLN A 17 -6.73 -0.24 4.80
CA GLN A 17 -7.76 -0.39 3.79
C GLN A 17 -7.32 -1.34 2.65
N VAL A 18 -6.08 -1.19 2.17
CA VAL A 18 -5.55 -2.07 1.10
C VAL A 18 -5.49 -3.52 1.59
N LYS A 19 -4.96 -3.76 2.79
CA LYS A 19 -4.89 -5.10 3.39
C LYS A 19 -6.27 -5.72 3.55
N GLY A 20 -7.23 -4.99 4.13
CA GLY A 20 -8.59 -5.47 4.32
C GLY A 20 -9.26 -5.89 3.00
N ILE A 21 -9.12 -5.08 1.96
CA ILE A 21 -9.65 -5.42 0.63
C ILE A 21 -8.96 -6.66 0.05
N LEU A 22 -7.62 -6.71 0.11
CA LEU A 22 -6.83 -7.80 -0.47
C LEU A 22 -7.14 -9.15 0.19
N GLU A 23 -7.32 -9.17 1.50
CA GLU A 23 -7.52 -10.39 2.29
C GLU A 23 -8.99 -10.82 2.36
N GLN A 24 -9.95 -9.88 2.37
CA GLN A 24 -11.35 -10.19 2.65
C GLN A 24 -12.27 -10.08 1.43
N GLU A 25 -12.06 -9.08 0.57
CA GLU A 25 -12.93 -8.81 -0.58
C GLU A 25 -12.42 -9.49 -1.84
N LEU A 26 -11.15 -9.30 -2.18
CA LEU A 26 -10.53 -9.75 -3.42
C LEU A 26 -10.67 -11.27 -3.65
N PRO A 27 -10.56 -12.16 -2.64
CA PRO A 27 -10.73 -13.60 -2.83
C PRO A 27 -12.14 -14.03 -3.21
N ARG A 28 -13.14 -13.16 -3.00
CA ARG A 28 -14.55 -13.40 -3.36
C ARG A 28 -14.87 -12.92 -4.77
N MET A 29 -14.06 -12.02 -5.32
CA MET A 29 -14.24 -11.45 -6.65
C MET A 29 -13.66 -12.35 -7.75
N ARG A 30 -14.18 -12.24 -8.98
CA ARG A 30 -13.74 -13.04 -10.14
C ARG A 30 -13.74 -12.19 -11.41
N GLY A 31 -12.98 -12.64 -12.41
CA GLY A 31 -12.94 -12.03 -13.74
C GLY A 31 -12.65 -10.52 -13.69
N GLN A 32 -13.41 -9.77 -14.48
CA GLN A 32 -13.23 -8.32 -14.66
C GLN A 32 -13.34 -7.52 -13.36
N GLU A 33 -14.30 -7.85 -12.48
CA GLU A 33 -14.47 -7.16 -11.20
C GLU A 33 -13.20 -7.24 -10.34
N ARG A 34 -12.55 -8.40 -10.32
CA ARG A 34 -11.29 -8.60 -9.58
C ARG A 34 -10.15 -7.79 -10.17
N VAL A 35 -10.06 -7.71 -11.51
CA VAL A 35 -9.03 -6.91 -12.20
C VAL A 35 -9.22 -5.42 -11.90
N GLU A 36 -10.45 -4.91 -11.97
CA GLU A 36 -10.77 -3.51 -11.63
C GLU A 36 -10.44 -3.19 -10.17
N LYS A 37 -10.74 -4.12 -9.26
CA LYS A 37 -10.37 -3.97 -7.84
C LYS A 37 -8.85 -3.97 -7.65
N CYS A 38 -8.10 -4.81 -8.36
CA CYS A 38 -6.63 -4.77 -8.34
C CYS A 38 -6.10 -3.41 -8.84
N SER A 39 -6.66 -2.86 -9.92
CA SER A 39 -6.30 -1.52 -10.42
C SER A 39 -6.58 -0.42 -9.39
N TYR A 40 -7.74 -0.48 -8.72
CA TYR A 40 -8.06 0.40 -7.60
C TYR A 40 -7.00 0.30 -6.48
N LEU A 41 -6.64 -0.92 -6.07
CA LEU A 41 -5.62 -1.14 -5.03
C LEU A 41 -4.24 -0.58 -5.42
N LYS A 42 -3.81 -0.76 -6.67
CA LYS A 42 -2.57 -0.16 -7.19
C LYS A 42 -2.59 1.36 -7.09
N ASN A 43 -3.72 2.00 -7.41
CA ASN A 43 -3.87 3.46 -7.25
C ASN A 43 -3.79 3.91 -5.78
N ARG A 44 -4.36 3.13 -4.84
CA ARG A 44 -4.21 3.40 -3.40
C ARG A 44 -2.75 3.25 -2.96
N LEU A 45 -2.05 2.21 -3.40
CA LEU A 45 -0.62 2.04 -3.08
C LEU A 45 0.27 3.13 -3.69
N ALA A 46 -0.07 3.65 -4.88
CA ALA A 46 0.61 4.80 -5.47
C ALA A 46 0.45 6.06 -4.59
N ARG A 47 -0.73 6.26 -3.99
CA ARG A 47 -0.97 7.33 -3.00
C ARG A 47 -0.20 7.09 -1.70
N ALA A 48 -0.13 5.85 -1.21
CA ALA A 48 0.69 5.50 -0.04
C ALA A 48 2.16 5.86 -0.26
N LYS A 49 2.68 5.60 -1.46
CA LYS A 49 4.03 5.98 -1.87
C LYS A 49 4.24 7.49 -1.97
N GLN A 50 3.20 8.27 -2.29
CA GLN A 50 3.27 9.74 -2.21
C GLN A 50 3.39 10.22 -0.77
N ILE A 51 2.56 9.68 0.13
CA ILE A 51 2.60 10.03 1.55
C ILE A 51 3.95 9.63 2.18
N HIS A 52 4.46 8.44 1.86
CA HIS A 52 5.79 7.99 2.29
C HIS A 52 6.91 8.96 1.87
N ARG A 53 6.84 9.54 0.67
CA ARG A 53 7.79 10.57 0.24
C ARG A 53 7.67 11.86 1.07
N SER A 54 6.47 12.25 1.48
CA SER A 54 6.28 13.37 2.41
C SER A 54 6.92 13.07 3.76
N ILE A 55 6.70 11.87 4.33
CA ILE A 55 7.35 11.43 5.56
C ILE A 55 8.88 11.53 5.44
N LEU A 56 9.47 11.07 4.34
CA LEU A 56 10.91 11.17 4.10
C LEU A 56 11.45 12.61 4.03
N VAL A 57 10.61 13.57 3.62
CA VAL A 57 10.96 14.99 3.65
C VAL A 57 10.96 15.48 5.08
N GLU A 58 9.88 15.23 5.83
CA GLU A 58 9.74 15.65 7.23
C GLU A 58 10.84 15.08 8.13
N ILE A 59 11.32 13.87 7.88
CA ILE A 59 12.43 13.26 8.62
C ILE A 59 13.69 14.13 8.62
N ARG A 60 13.94 14.87 7.54
CA ARG A 60 15.14 15.71 7.38
C ARG A 60 15.15 16.89 8.34
N ASP A 61 13.96 17.33 8.77
CA ASP A 61 13.77 18.48 9.65
C ASP A 61 13.57 18.05 11.12
N LEU A 62 13.61 16.74 11.40
CA LEU A 62 13.54 16.21 12.75
C LEU A 62 14.81 16.48 13.55
N THR A 63 14.62 16.65 14.86
CA THR A 63 15.71 16.57 15.82
C THR A 63 16.38 15.20 15.80
N SER A 64 17.70 15.17 16.00
CA SER A 64 18.53 13.95 15.98
C SER A 64 18.05 12.81 16.88
N GLU A 65 17.26 13.10 17.92
CA GLU A 65 16.69 12.08 18.83
C GLU A 65 15.53 11.29 18.20
N ARG A 66 14.71 11.93 17.34
CA ARG A 66 13.54 11.30 16.69
C ARG A 66 13.89 10.70 15.32
N THR A 67 14.95 11.18 14.68
CA THR A 67 15.38 10.75 13.34
C THR A 67 15.53 9.22 13.23
N PRO A 68 16.23 8.50 14.13
CA PRO A 68 16.47 7.07 13.96
C PRO A 68 15.19 6.23 13.98
N GLU A 69 14.23 6.60 14.82
CA GLU A 69 12.92 5.93 14.90
C GLU A 69 12.16 6.10 13.59
N TRP A 70 12.08 7.32 13.08
CA TRP A 70 11.34 7.61 11.86
C TRP A 70 12.00 7.06 10.59
N GLU A 71 13.33 7.04 10.53
CA GLU A 71 14.04 6.36 9.44
C GLU A 71 13.74 4.86 9.42
N GLN A 72 13.64 4.22 10.59
CA GLN A 72 13.27 2.81 10.68
C GLN A 72 11.83 2.58 10.20
N LYS A 73 10.87 3.39 10.69
CA LYS A 73 9.48 3.34 10.22
C LYS A 73 9.38 3.55 8.71
N ALA A 74 10.08 4.54 8.16
CA ALA A 74 10.06 4.82 6.73
C ALA A 74 10.58 3.64 5.89
N ARG A 75 11.60 2.91 6.37
CA ARG A 75 12.06 1.67 5.71
C ARG A 75 10.99 0.58 5.74
N GLU A 76 10.32 0.42 6.88
CA GLU A 76 9.23 -0.56 7.03
C GLU A 76 8.03 -0.21 6.14
N TYR A 77 7.71 1.07 5.99
CA TYR A 77 6.63 1.55 5.13
C TYR A 77 6.90 1.27 3.65
N ASP A 78 8.13 1.50 3.18
CA ASP A 78 8.51 1.15 1.80
C ASP A 78 8.44 -0.37 1.54
N ALA A 79 8.90 -1.18 2.51
CA ALA A 79 8.79 -2.63 2.45
C ALA A 79 7.32 -3.09 2.41
N GLN A 80 6.44 -2.49 3.22
CA GLN A 80 5.01 -2.78 3.23
C GLN A 80 4.34 -2.43 1.90
N ILE A 81 4.61 -1.24 1.34
CA ILE A 81 4.09 -0.85 0.02
C ILE A 81 4.54 -1.86 -1.04
N SER A 82 5.83 -2.19 -1.06
CA SER A 82 6.41 -3.08 -2.07
C SER A 82 5.81 -4.48 -2.00
N LYS A 83 5.63 -5.02 -0.79
CA LYS A 83 4.99 -6.32 -0.59
C LYS A 83 3.53 -6.31 -1.07
N LEU A 84 2.74 -5.32 -0.66
CA LEU A 84 1.34 -5.23 -1.07
C LEU A 84 1.19 -5.04 -2.57
N LEU A 85 2.11 -4.31 -3.22
CA LEU A 85 2.10 -4.16 -4.67
C LEU A 85 2.32 -5.50 -5.37
N GLN A 86 3.30 -6.29 -4.91
CA GLN A 86 3.54 -7.64 -5.41
C GLN A 86 2.33 -8.56 -5.21
N ASP A 87 1.69 -8.50 -4.02
CA ASP A 87 0.51 -9.30 -3.71
C ASP A 87 -0.67 -8.95 -4.64
N VAL A 88 -0.88 -7.65 -4.92
CA VAL A 88 -1.91 -7.17 -5.85
C VAL A 88 -1.62 -7.62 -7.30
N GLU A 89 -0.38 -7.50 -7.77
CA GLU A 89 0.04 -7.94 -9.10
C GLU A 89 -0.13 -9.45 -9.28
N TRP A 90 0.22 -10.23 -8.24
CA TRP A 90 0.02 -11.66 -8.23
C TRP A 90 -1.47 -12.02 -8.29
N ALA A 91 -2.31 -11.30 -7.54
CA ALA A 91 -3.74 -11.53 -7.52
C ALA A 91 -4.44 -11.16 -8.84
N GLU A 92 -3.96 -10.13 -9.54
CA GLU A 92 -4.43 -9.75 -10.89
C GLU A 92 -4.03 -10.81 -11.92
N THR A 93 -2.75 -11.18 -11.97
CA THR A 93 -2.23 -12.20 -12.92
C THR A 93 -2.93 -13.55 -12.73
N SER A 94 -3.23 -13.91 -11.48
CA SER A 94 -3.98 -15.13 -11.17
C SER A 94 -5.43 -15.06 -11.66
N ALA A 95 -6.07 -13.90 -11.59
CA ALA A 95 -7.43 -13.69 -12.10
C ALA A 95 -7.50 -13.84 -13.63
N GLU A 96 -6.53 -13.28 -14.36
CA GLU A 96 -6.45 -13.39 -15.81
C GLU A 96 -6.28 -14.85 -16.28
N LYS A 97 -5.42 -15.61 -15.58
CA LYS A 97 -5.19 -17.03 -15.88
C LYS A 97 -6.43 -17.91 -15.61
N ASP A 98 -7.20 -17.59 -14.58
CA ASP A 98 -8.43 -18.31 -14.25
C ASP A 98 -9.57 -18.02 -15.25
N ASP A 99 -9.65 -16.80 -15.81
CA ASP A 99 -10.65 -16.47 -16.84
C ASP A 99 -10.37 -17.20 -18.16
N ILE A 100 -9.10 -17.27 -18.57
CA ILE A 100 -8.67 -17.95 -19.81
C ILE A 100 -8.97 -19.45 -19.77
N LYS A 101 -8.82 -20.11 -18.62
CA LYS A 101 -9.09 -21.57 -18.48
C LYS A 101 -10.58 -21.93 -18.51
N ARG A 102 -11.48 -20.96 -18.37
CA ARG A 102 -12.94 -21.17 -18.30
C ARG A 102 -13.68 -20.80 -19.59
N ARG A 103 -12.98 -20.25 -20.59
CA ARG A 103 -13.50 -20.02 -21.94
C ARG A 103 -13.14 -21.18 -22.86
#